data_AF-A0A354UCI2-F1
#
_entry.id   AF-A0A354UCI2-F1
#
_cell.length_a   1.000
_cell.length_b   1.000
_cell.length_c   1.000
_cell.angle_alpha   90.00
_cell.angle_beta   90.00
_cell.angle_gamma   90.00
#
_symmetry.space_group_name_H-M   'P 1'
#
loop_
_entity.id
_entity.type
_entity.pdbx_description
1 polymer ?
#
loop_
_entity_poly.entity_id
_entity_poly.type
_entity_poly.pdbx_seq_one_letter_code
_entity_poly.pdbx_strand_id
1 'polypeptide(L)'
;MKLTDDIVKALHRCVTEGYESVTEFARLANVSAETVKKYMRRETESIKEETWSKLQPLLKPYMGRKQQKTSGFGSKYLELDTDQRILLDTFADLPDDVKKQKLLEMVELAKQYNREKNGTAS
;
A
#
# COMPACT_ATOMS: atom_id res chain seq x y z
N MET A 1 -10.06 -2.31 22.51
CA MET A 1 -8.78 -2.87 22.02
C MET A 1 -7.91 -1.77 21.44
N LYS A 2 -6.59 -1.74 21.68
CA LYS A 2 -5.68 -0.72 21.08
C LYS A 2 -5.43 -1.03 19.60
N LEU A 3 -5.44 0.00 18.74
CA LEU A 3 -5.02 -0.14 17.35
C LEU A 3 -3.48 -0.15 17.31
N THR A 4 -2.89 -1.30 16.99
CA THR A 4 -1.43 -1.46 16.91
C THR A 4 -0.95 -1.49 15.46
N ASP A 5 0.35 -1.25 15.25
CA ASP A 5 0.98 -1.38 13.93
C ASP A 5 0.74 -2.74 13.28
N ASP A 6 0.76 -3.82 14.06
CA ASP A 6 0.54 -5.18 13.56
C ASP A 6 -0.89 -5.36 13.05
N ILE A 7 -1.88 -4.82 13.78
CA ILE A 7 -3.28 -4.84 13.35
C ILE A 7 -3.47 -4.05 12.05
N VAL A 8 -2.87 -2.86 11.97
CA VAL A 8 -2.95 -2.03 10.75
C VAL A 8 -2.31 -2.76 9.56
N LYS A 9 -1.12 -3.36 9.75
CA LYS A 9 -0.47 -4.15 8.70
C LYS A 9 -1.30 -5.36 8.29
N ALA A 10 -1.90 -6.06 9.24
CA ALA A 10 -2.78 -7.19 8.96
C ALA A 10 -4.02 -6.75 8.18
N LEU A 11 -4.61 -5.58 8.48
CA LEU A 11 -5.72 -5.01 7.73
C LEU A 11 -5.33 -4.73 6.27
N HIS A 12 -4.17 -4.09 6.05
CA HIS A 12 -3.64 -3.85 4.70
C HIS A 12 -3.40 -5.16 3.94
N ARG A 13 -2.74 -6.13 4.58
CA ARG A 13 -2.48 -7.46 3.97
C ARG A 13 -3.75 -8.22 3.65
N CYS A 14 -4.74 -8.20 4.55
CA CYS A 14 -6.05 -8.79 4.27
C CYS A 14 -6.59 -8.25 2.95
N VAL A 15 -6.62 -6.92 2.80
CA VAL A 15 -7.18 -6.26 1.63
C VAL A 15 -6.34 -6.48 0.37
N THR A 16 -5.02 -6.60 0.46
CA THR A 16 -4.16 -6.74 -0.74
C THR A 16 -3.91 -8.19 -1.15
N GLU A 17 -3.83 -9.12 -0.20
CA GLU A 17 -3.46 -10.52 -0.44
C GLU A 17 -4.68 -11.47 -0.38
N GLY A 18 -5.75 -11.07 0.31
CA GLY A 18 -6.87 -11.95 0.64
C GLY A 18 -8.23 -11.58 0.07
N TYR A 19 -8.41 -10.32 -0.36
CA TYR A 19 -9.70 -9.80 -0.83
C TYR A 19 -9.49 -8.87 -2.04
N GLU A 20 -10.53 -8.63 -2.84
CA GLU A 20 -10.45 -7.77 -4.02
C GLU A 20 -10.50 -6.28 -3.63
N SER A 21 -11.19 -5.94 -2.53
CA SER A 21 -11.32 -4.57 -2.06
C SER A 21 -11.61 -4.43 -0.56
N VAL A 22 -11.42 -3.23 -0.02
CA VAL A 22 -11.82 -2.87 1.36
C VAL A 22 -13.32 -3.10 1.57
N THR A 23 -14.14 -2.83 0.55
CA THR A 23 -15.60 -2.97 0.61
C THR A 23 -16.00 -4.44 0.75
N GLU A 24 -15.36 -5.33 0.00
CA GLU A 24 -15.59 -6.76 0.10
C GLU A 24 -15.21 -7.31 1.48
N PHE A 25 -14.01 -6.95 1.96
CA PHE A 25 -13.55 -7.32 3.29
C PHE A 25 -14.50 -6.82 4.38
N ALA A 26 -14.92 -5.55 4.31
CA ALA A 26 -15.82 -4.96 5.29
C ALA A 26 -17.20 -5.64 5.30
N ARG A 27 -17.71 -6.03 4.12
CA ARG A 27 -18.93 -6.82 3.99
C ARG A 27 -18.81 -8.18 4.68
N LEU A 28 -17.71 -8.90 4.47
CA LEU A 28 -17.46 -10.20 5.11
C LEU A 28 -17.27 -10.09 6.62
N ALA A 29 -16.57 -9.04 7.07
CA ALA A 29 -16.40 -8.72 8.48
C ALA A 29 -17.68 -8.13 9.13
N ASN A 30 -18.74 -7.86 8.36
CA ASN A 30 -19.97 -7.22 8.83
C ASN A 30 -19.71 -5.91 9.61
N VAL A 31 -18.89 -5.05 9.01
CA VAL A 31 -18.52 -3.70 9.47
C VAL A 31 -18.59 -2.74 8.30
N SER A 32 -18.68 -1.42 8.54
CA SER A 32 -18.68 -0.48 7.43
C SER A 32 -17.28 -0.34 6.80
N ALA A 33 -17.24 -0.18 5.48
CA ALA A 33 -15.99 0.05 4.76
C ALA A 33 -15.25 1.29 5.28
N GLU A 34 -16.00 2.35 5.65
CA GLU A 34 -15.43 3.54 6.27
C GLU A 34 -14.78 3.24 7.63
N THR A 35 -15.36 2.36 8.45
CA THR A 35 -14.74 1.94 9.71
C THR A 35 -13.41 1.22 9.46
N VAL A 36 -13.35 0.36 8.45
CA VAL A 36 -12.11 -0.32 8.07
C VAL A 36 -11.06 0.67 7.56
N LYS A 37 -11.43 1.56 6.64
CA LYS A 37 -10.52 2.60 6.11
C LYS A 37 -9.99 3.49 7.23
N LYS A 38 -10.85 3.85 8.19
CA LYS A 38 -10.47 4.64 9.38
C LYS A 38 -9.34 3.99 10.16
N TYR A 39 -9.41 2.67 10.38
CA TYR A 39 -8.35 1.92 11.05
C TYR A 39 -7.09 1.78 10.19
N MET A 40 -7.24 1.54 8.89
CA MET A 40 -6.12 1.45 7.95
C MET A 40 -5.31 2.77 7.87
N ARG A 41 -6.00 3.91 7.95
CA ARG A 41 -5.43 5.27 7.98
C ARG A 41 -5.03 5.75 9.37
N ARG A 42 -5.26 4.95 10.42
CA ARG A 42 -4.96 5.29 11.83
C ARG A 42 -5.64 6.56 12.33
N GLU A 43 -6.84 6.84 11.85
CA GLU A 43 -7.64 7.98 12.31
C GLU A 43 -8.22 7.75 13.72
N THR A 44 -8.03 6.57 14.31
CA THR A 44 -8.35 6.28 15.72
C THR A 44 -7.22 5.50 16.39
N GLU A 45 -7.06 5.68 17.70
CA GLU A 45 -6.08 4.93 18.49
C GLU A 45 -6.60 3.59 19.03
N SER A 46 -7.92 3.37 18.93
CA SER A 46 -8.59 2.18 19.45
C SER A 46 -9.65 1.63 18.51
N ILE A 47 -9.89 0.33 18.65
CA ILE A 47 -10.96 -0.44 18.00
C ILE A 47 -11.96 -0.84 19.09
N LYS A 48 -13.25 -0.60 18.81
CA LYS A 48 -14.34 -1.06 19.66
C LYS A 48 -14.33 -2.58 19.76
N GLU A 49 -14.68 -3.12 20.92
CA GLU A 49 -14.61 -4.56 21.17
C GLU A 49 -15.52 -5.38 20.26
N GLU A 50 -16.73 -4.87 20.00
CA GLU A 50 -17.69 -5.42 19.03
C GLU A 50 -17.14 -5.50 17.60
N THR A 51 -16.32 -4.53 17.21
CA THR A 51 -15.72 -4.45 15.88
C THR A 51 -14.50 -5.36 15.82
N TRP A 52 -13.72 -5.40 16.89
CA TRP A 52 -12.56 -6.26 17.00
C TRP A 52 -12.92 -7.75 16.97
N SER A 53 -13.99 -8.16 17.66
CA SER A 53 -14.44 -9.56 17.66
C SER A 53 -14.82 -10.06 16.26
N LYS A 54 -15.29 -9.17 15.39
CA LYS A 54 -15.59 -9.47 13.98
C LYS A 54 -14.35 -9.48 13.09
N LEU A 55 -13.43 -8.53 13.28
CA LEU A 55 -12.22 -8.40 12.47
C LEU A 55 -11.16 -9.45 12.80
N GLN A 56 -10.96 -9.76 14.08
CA GLN A 56 -9.85 -10.59 14.57
C GLN A 56 -9.77 -12.00 13.94
N PRO A 57 -10.87 -12.74 13.74
CA PRO A 57 -10.82 -14.05 13.08
C PRO A 57 -10.29 -13.97 11.64
N LEU A 58 -10.65 -12.91 10.91
CA LEU A 58 -10.26 -12.68 9.52
C LEU A 58 -8.81 -12.17 9.42
N LEU A 59 -8.36 -11.40 10.42
CA LEU A 59 -7.01 -10.87 10.47
C LEU A 59 -5.97 -11.90 10.94
N LYS A 60 -6.39 -12.88 11.76
CA LYS A 60 -5.50 -13.89 12.37
C LYS A 60 -4.51 -14.55 11.39
N PRO A 61 -4.87 -14.92 10.14
CA PRO A 61 -3.92 -15.50 9.18
C PRO A 61 -2.81 -14.54 8.71
N TYR A 62 -3.02 -13.24 8.87
CA TYR A 62 -2.14 -12.16 8.39
C TYR A 62 -1.34 -11.49 9.51
N MET A 63 -1.74 -11.69 10.77
CA MET A 63 -1.02 -11.26 11.97
C MET A 63 0.19 -12.16 12.22
N GLY A 64 1.34 -11.58 12.58
CA GLY A 64 2.54 -12.35 12.91
C GLY A 64 3.28 -13.01 11.72
N ARG A 65 2.81 -12.88 10.47
CA ARG A 65 3.63 -13.23 9.31
C ARG A 65 4.84 -12.29 9.25
N LYS A 66 6.02 -12.81 9.59
CA LYS A 66 7.31 -12.17 9.32
C LYS A 66 7.31 -11.81 7.84
N GLN A 67 7.51 -10.54 7.53
CA GLN A 67 7.63 -10.07 6.15
C GLN A 67 8.57 -11.02 5.41
N GLN A 68 8.06 -11.78 4.44
CA GLN A 68 8.91 -12.17 3.32
C GLN A 68 9.33 -10.83 2.73
N LYS A 69 10.60 -10.46 2.92
CA LYS A 69 11.20 -9.30 2.29
C LYS A 69 11.10 -9.55 0.79
N THR A 70 10.03 -9.07 0.16
CA THR A 70 10.12 -8.71 -1.25
C THR A 70 11.13 -7.59 -1.28
N SER A 71 12.31 -7.88 -1.80
CA SER A 71 13.34 -6.92 -2.17
C SER A 71 12.83 -6.06 -3.34
N GLY A 72 11.75 -5.32 -3.09
CA GLY A 72 11.17 -4.32 -3.97
C GLY A 72 11.30 -2.98 -3.27
N PHE A 73 11.84 -2.01 -3.99
CA PHE A 73 12.15 -0.66 -3.53
C PHE A 73 11.09 -0.06 -2.59
N GLY A 74 11.53 0.42 -1.42
CA GLY A 74 10.87 1.54 -0.73
C GLY A 74 9.54 1.26 -0.01
N SER A 75 9.45 0.23 0.84
CA SER A 75 8.35 0.10 1.81
C SER A 75 8.48 1.08 3.00
N LYS A 76 8.46 2.38 2.70
CA LYS A 76 8.13 3.43 3.66
C LYS A 76 7.14 4.38 2.97
N TYR A 77 5.86 4.13 3.20
CA TYR A 77 4.76 5.10 3.06
C TYR A 77 4.63 5.80 1.70
N LEU A 78 4.23 5.06 0.66
CA LEU A 78 3.51 5.63 -0.46
C LEU A 78 2.08 5.10 -0.39
N GLU A 79 1.14 5.91 0.12
CA GLU A 79 -0.28 5.71 -0.18
C GLU A 79 -0.46 6.02 -1.65
N LEU A 80 -0.23 5.01 -2.50
CA LEU A 80 -0.48 5.13 -3.92
C LEU A 80 -1.99 5.20 -4.14
N ASP A 81 -2.44 6.16 -4.94
CA ASP A 81 -3.81 6.15 -5.44
C ASP A 81 -4.02 4.96 -6.41
N THR A 82 -5.27 4.73 -6.80
CA THR A 82 -5.62 3.59 -7.66
C THR A 82 -4.88 3.61 -8.98
N ASP A 83 -4.74 4.78 -9.60
CA ASP A 83 -4.12 4.92 -10.92
C ASP A 83 -2.61 4.66 -10.84
N GLN A 84 -1.97 5.16 -9.78
CA GLN A 84 -0.55 4.89 -9.50
C GLN A 84 -0.25 3.40 -9.30
N ARG A 85 -1.17 2.65 -8.65
CA ARG A 85 -1.02 1.19 -8.52
C ARG A 85 -1.16 0.49 -9.86
N ILE A 86 -2.19 0.84 -10.63
CA ILE A 86 -2.41 0.29 -11.97
C ILE A 86 -1.20 0.55 -12.87
N LEU A 87 -0.59 1.73 -12.78
CA LEU A 87 0.60 2.07 -13.55
C LEU A 87 1.82 1.23 -13.15
N LEU A 88 2.02 0.97 -11.86
CA LEU A 88 3.11 0.09 -11.40
C LEU A 88 2.88 -1.36 -11.80
N ASP A 89 1.65 -1.85 -11.70
CA ASP A 89 1.28 -3.21 -12.11
C ASP A 89 1.47 -3.37 -13.62
N THR A 90 0.97 -2.42 -14.42
CA THR A 90 1.14 -2.42 -15.88
C THR A 90 2.62 -2.31 -16.27
N PHE A 91 3.41 -1.51 -15.54
CA PHE A 91 4.85 -1.42 -15.77
C PHE A 91 5.56 -2.73 -15.42
N ALA A 92 5.13 -3.43 -14.37
CA ALA A 92 5.69 -4.72 -13.96
C ALA A 92 5.46 -5.82 -15.01
N ASP A 93 4.40 -5.73 -15.82
CA ASP A 93 4.10 -6.68 -16.89
C ASP A 93 4.90 -6.45 -18.19
N LEU A 94 5.62 -5.33 -18.30
CA LEU A 94 6.42 -5.04 -19.50
C LEU A 94 7.66 -5.95 -19.61
N PRO A 95 8.16 -6.21 -20.83
CA PRO A 95 9.47 -6.85 -21.03
C PRO A 95 10.62 -6.08 -20.37
N ASP A 96 11.64 -6.79 -19.89
CA ASP A 96 12.74 -6.18 -19.12
C ASP A 96 13.57 -5.16 -19.93
N ASP A 97 13.74 -5.38 -21.22
CA ASP A 97 14.38 -4.45 -22.15
C ASP A 97 13.59 -3.14 -22.26
N VAL A 98 12.26 -3.23 -22.37
CA VAL A 98 11.35 -2.07 -22.42
C VAL A 98 11.34 -1.32 -21.10
N LYS A 99 11.27 -2.03 -19.96
CA LYS A 99 11.38 -1.43 -18.63
C LYS A 99 12.68 -0.65 -18.49
N LYS A 100 13.80 -1.26 -18.86
CA LYS A 100 15.14 -0.65 -18.77
C LYS A 100 15.24 0.60 -19.64
N GLN A 101 14.72 0.56 -20.87
CA GLN A 101 14.69 1.73 -21.74
C GLN A 101 13.91 2.88 -21.09
N LYS A 102 12.70 2.62 -20.57
CA LYS A 102 11.86 3.66 -19.96
C LYS A 102 12.49 4.26 -18.70
N LEU A 103 13.12 3.43 -17.86
CA LEU A 103 13.84 3.93 -16.69
C LEU A 103 15.01 4.84 -17.07
N LEU A 104 15.75 4.50 -18.14
CA LEU A 104 16.84 5.35 -18.64
C LEU A 104 16.32 6.69 -19.18
N GLU A 105 15.20 6.68 -19.92
CA GLU A 105 14.54 7.91 -20.38
C GLU A 105 14.17 8.82 -19.21
N MET A 106 13.57 8.27 -18.14
CA MET A 106 13.22 9.04 -16.93
C MET A 106 14.46 9.61 -16.22
N VAL A 107 15.55 8.83 -16.14
CA VAL A 107 16.82 9.29 -15.56
C VAL A 107 17.40 10.45 -16.37
N GLU A 108 17.37 10.37 -17.69
CA GLU A 108 17.93 11.43 -18.55
C GLU A 108 17.11 12.72 -18.45
N LEU A 109 15.78 12.62 -18.45
CA LEU A 109 14.88 13.75 -18.20
C LEU A 109 15.17 14.41 -16.85
N ALA A 110 15.34 13.62 -15.79
CA ALA A 110 15.66 14.15 -14.46
C ALA A 110 17.03 14.85 -14.43
N LYS A 111 18.04 14.29 -15.10
CA LYS A 111 19.35 14.94 -15.25
C LYS A 111 19.26 16.25 -16.03
N GLN A 112 18.48 16.28 -17.10
CA GLN A 112 18.25 17.49 -17.88
C GLN A 112 17.60 18.58 -17.01
N TYR A 113 16.50 18.27 -16.34
CA TYR A 113 15.83 19.20 -15.43
C TYR A 113 16.77 19.75 -14.35
N ASN A 114 17.58 18.89 -13.73
CA ASN A 114 18.54 19.32 -12.70
C ASN A 114 19.65 20.21 -13.27
N ARG A 115 20.12 19.96 -14.50
CA ARG A 115 21.08 20.83 -15.19
C ARG A 115 20.48 22.21 -15.45
N GLU A 116 19.25 22.28 -15.94
CA GLU A 116 18.54 23.54 -16.21
C GLU A 116 18.26 24.33 -14.94
N LYS A 117 17.83 23.64 -13.87
CA LYS A 117 17.61 24.24 -12.55
C LYS A 117 18.88 24.78 -11.90
N ASN A 118 20.01 24.11 -12.10
CA ASN A 118 21.29 24.55 -11.52
C ASN A 118 22.02 25.57 -12.41
N GLY A 119 21.71 25.63 -13.71
CA GLY A 119 22.29 26.59 -14.66
C GLY A 119 21.58 27.96 -14.68
N THR A 120 20.43 28.10 -14.04
CA THR A 120 19.67 29.36 -13.92
C THR A 120 20.00 30.15 -12.64
N ALA A 121 20.97 29.67 -11.85
CA ALA A 121 21.47 30.33 -10.62
C ALA A 121 22.87 30.95 -10.80
N SER A 122 23.24 31.38 -12.01
CA SER A 122 24.49 32.12 -12.28
C SER A 122 24.22 33.41 -13.03
#